data_AF-A0AAV3KCR2-F1
#
_entry.id   AF-A0AAV3KCR2-F1
#
_cell.length_a   1.000
_cell.length_b   1.000
_cell.length_c   1.000
_cell.angle_alpha   90.00
_cell.angle_beta   90.00
_cell.angle_gamma   90.00
#
_symmetry.space_group_name_H-M   'P 1'
#
loop_
_entity.id
_entity.type
_entity.pdbx_description
1 polymer ?
#
loop_
_entity_poly.entity_id
_entity_poly.type
_entity_poly.pdbx_seq_one_letter_code
_entity_poly.pdbx_strand_id
1 'polypeptide(L)'
;MESENKGYSLALSHRGNSEKKERVFLKPMSLYVPDVANQAVAALIDELSETSKQGKDFLLTVTNQNNGVSVDKDFATLSELKDPAIAADAVKELVNIVRGYESDEETNVCGW
;
A
#
# COMPACT_ATOMS: atom_id res chain seq x y z
N MET A 1 -14.36 6.94 -24.16
CA MET A 1 -13.30 7.44 -23.27
C MET A 1 -12.55 6.21 -22.85
N GLU A 2 -11.37 5.98 -23.41
CA GLU A 2 -10.53 4.84 -23.04
C GLU A 2 -10.04 5.13 -21.62
N SER A 3 -10.64 4.48 -20.63
CA SER A 3 -10.09 4.47 -19.28
C SER A 3 -8.78 3.71 -19.36
N GLU A 4 -7.70 4.41 -19.74
CA GLU A 4 -6.34 3.89 -19.65
C GLU A 4 -6.19 3.33 -18.24
N ASN A 5 -5.97 2.02 -18.13
CA ASN A 5 -5.82 1.39 -16.83
C ASN A 5 -4.49 1.87 -16.24
N LYS A 6 -4.56 2.87 -15.36
CA LYS A 6 -3.40 3.46 -14.69
C LYS A 6 -2.88 2.56 -13.56
N GLY A 7 -3.67 1.56 -13.16
CA GLY A 7 -3.31 0.58 -12.15
C GLY A 7 -3.36 1.13 -10.72
N TYR A 8 -2.67 0.41 -9.82
CA TYR A 8 -2.60 0.68 -8.39
C TYR A 8 -1.18 1.03 -8.00
N SER A 9 -0.98 2.12 -7.27
CA SER A 9 0.30 2.54 -6.70
C SER A 9 0.41 2.05 -5.27
N LEU A 10 1.46 1.31 -4.93
CA LEU A 10 1.83 1.00 -3.55
C LEU A 10 2.98 1.91 -3.14
N ALA A 11 2.77 2.74 -2.13
CA ALA A 11 3.77 3.61 -1.57
C ALA A 11 4.07 3.25 -0.13
N LEU A 12 5.34 3.38 0.26
CA LEU A 12 5.81 3.28 1.62
C LEU A 12 6.54 4.58 1.97
N SER A 13 6.06 5.26 2.99
CA SER A 13 6.65 6.49 3.51
C SER A 13 6.95 6.36 4.99
N HIS A 14 7.97 7.08 5.44
CA HIS A 14 8.29 7.17 6.85
C HIS A 14 7.74 8.49 7.41
N ARG A 15 6.95 8.46 8.50
CA ARG A 15 6.32 9.69 9.01
C ARG A 15 7.34 10.71 9.51
N GLY A 16 8.49 10.24 10.00
CA GLY A 16 9.56 11.08 10.53
C GLY A 16 10.56 11.60 9.49
N ASN A 17 10.49 11.15 8.23
CA ASN A 17 11.45 11.55 7.20
C ASN A 17 10.68 11.76 5.88
N SER A 18 10.92 12.85 5.14
CA SER A 18 10.22 13.14 3.88
C SER A 18 10.54 12.16 2.73
N GLU A 19 11.04 10.96 3.04
CA GLU A 19 11.27 9.86 2.13
C GLU A 19 9.98 9.05 1.93
N LYS A 20 9.54 9.03 0.67
CA LYS A 20 8.45 8.20 0.17
C LYS A 20 8.97 7.41 -1.03
N LYS A 21 8.74 6.09 -1.01
CA LYS A 21 8.99 5.21 -2.16
C LYS A 21 7.67 4.68 -2.65
N GLU A 22 7.48 4.66 -3.96
CA GLU A 22 6.24 4.15 -4.54
C GLU A 22 6.52 3.28 -5.76
N ARG A 23 5.65 2.30 -5.98
CA ARG A 23 5.65 1.43 -7.14
C ARG A 23 4.26 1.32 -7.73
N VAL A 24 4.19 1.41 -9.05
CA VAL A 24 2.94 1.28 -9.80
C VAL A 24 2.77 -0.14 -10.30
N PHE A 25 1.60 -0.70 -10.06
CA PHE A 25 1.16 -2.04 -10.44
C PHE A 25 -0.02 -1.93 -11.39
N LEU A 26 0.22 -2.20 -12.68
CA LEU A 26 -0.84 -2.21 -13.70
C LEU A 26 -1.86 -3.34 -13.50
N LYS A 27 -1.51 -4.38 -12.74
CA LYS A 27 -2.36 -5.55 -12.45
C LYS A 27 -2.59 -5.67 -10.94
N PRO A 28 -3.74 -5.20 -10.41
CA PRO A 28 -4.04 -5.32 -8.98
C PRO A 28 -4.18 -6.77 -8.51
N MET A 29 -4.58 -7.69 -9.40
CA MET A 29 -4.65 -9.13 -9.08
C MET A 29 -3.31 -9.72 -8.65
N SER A 30 -2.18 -9.19 -9.13
CA SER A 30 -0.86 -9.64 -8.72
C SER A 30 -0.58 -9.34 -7.24
N LEU A 31 -1.19 -8.28 -6.68
CA LEU A 31 -1.02 -7.91 -5.27
C LEU A 31 -1.75 -8.85 -4.30
N TYR A 32 -2.67 -9.70 -4.79
CA TYR A 32 -3.27 -10.75 -3.97
C TYR A 32 -2.35 -11.96 -3.77
N VAL A 33 -1.28 -12.07 -4.57
CA VAL A 33 -0.29 -13.12 -4.40
C VAL A 33 0.61 -12.71 -3.23
N PRO A 34 0.64 -13.47 -2.12
CA PRO A 34 1.38 -13.08 -0.92
C PRO A 34 2.87 -12.90 -1.19
N ASP A 35 3.43 -13.73 -2.06
CA ASP A 35 4.83 -13.64 -2.50
C ASP A 35 5.12 -12.32 -3.23
N VAL A 36 4.23 -11.91 -4.15
CA VAL A 36 4.36 -10.65 -4.90
C VAL A 36 4.18 -9.44 -3.98
N ALA A 37 3.18 -9.47 -3.10
CA ALA A 37 2.95 -8.41 -2.13
C ALA A 37 4.14 -8.23 -1.18
N ASN A 38 4.65 -9.33 -0.64
CA ASN A 38 5.83 -9.34 0.21
C ASN A 38 7.06 -8.82 -0.55
N GLN A 39 7.31 -9.29 -1.77
CA GLN A 39 8.44 -8.83 -2.58
C GLN A 39 8.33 -7.33 -2.90
N ALA A 40 7.12 -6.84 -3.19
CA ALA A 40 6.88 -5.42 -3.43
C ALA A 40 7.18 -4.57 -2.20
N VAL A 41 6.66 -4.95 -1.04
CA VAL A 41 6.92 -4.26 0.23
C VAL A 41 8.39 -4.35 0.60
N ALA A 42 9.02 -5.53 0.51
CA ALA A 42 10.44 -5.72 0.77
C ALA A 42 11.31 -4.85 -0.14
N ALA A 43 10.96 -4.72 -1.43
CA ALA A 43 11.66 -3.83 -2.34
C ALA A 43 11.50 -2.36 -1.93
N LEU A 44 10.29 -1.92 -1.54
CA LEU A 44 10.07 -0.56 -1.04
C LEU A 44 10.87 -0.28 0.23
N ILE A 45 10.94 -1.25 1.14
CA ILE A 45 11.76 -1.19 2.36
C ILE A 45 13.24 -1.11 2.00
N ASP A 46 13.69 -1.89 1.03
CA ASP A 46 15.09 -1.88 0.61
C ASP A 46 15.48 -0.54 -0.02
N GLU A 47 14.60 0.02 -0.86
CA GLU A 47 14.76 1.32 -1.52
C GLU A 47 14.67 2.52 -0.55
N LEU A 48 14.05 2.36 0.62
CA LEU A 48 14.10 3.35 1.71
C LEU A 48 15.51 3.44 2.29
N SER A 49 15.99 4.65 2.60
CA SER A 49 17.31 4.81 3.21
C SER A 49 17.41 4.09 4.55
N GLU A 50 18.62 3.64 4.91
CA GLU A 50 18.88 2.99 6.20
C GLU A 50 18.52 3.87 7.40
N THR A 51 18.60 5.19 7.25
CA THR A 51 18.13 6.18 8.24
C THR A 51 16.63 6.06 8.48
N SER A 52 15.85 5.85 7.42
CA SER A 52 14.41 5.59 7.50
C SER A 52 14.12 4.18 8.01
N LYS A 53 15.05 3.21 7.88
CA LYS A 53 14.89 1.83 8.39
C LYS A 53 14.91 1.72 9.93
N GLN A 54 15.43 2.72 10.63
CA GLN A 54 15.54 2.74 12.10
C GLN A 54 14.45 3.55 12.80
N GLY A 55 13.64 4.28 12.04
CA GLY A 55 12.55 5.10 12.59
C GLY A 55 11.33 4.27 12.98
N LYS A 56 10.40 4.92 13.68
CA LYS A 56 9.08 4.39 14.03
C LYS A 56 8.04 5.15 13.20
N ASP A 57 6.88 4.55 12.99
CA ASP A 57 5.78 5.12 12.19
C ASP A 57 6.03 5.08 10.68
N PHE A 58 5.84 3.89 10.10
CA PHE A 58 5.78 3.72 8.64
C PHE A 58 4.34 3.80 8.18
N LEU A 59 4.14 4.37 7.00
CA LEU A 59 2.83 4.52 6.39
C LEU A 59 2.87 3.81 5.03
N LEU A 60 2.06 2.76 4.89
CA LEU A 60 1.84 2.07 3.64
C LEU A 60 0.59 2.64 2.99
N THR A 61 0.70 3.20 1.80
CA THR A 61 -0.42 3.80 1.05
C THR A 61 -0.66 3.02 -0.22
N VAL A 62 -1.90 2.61 -0.49
CA VAL A 62 -2.33 2.10 -1.79
C VAL A 62 -3.22 3.14 -2.45
N THR A 63 -2.88 3.54 -3.66
CA THR A 63 -3.66 4.50 -4.46
C THR A 63 -4.11 3.83 -5.75
N ASN A 64 -5.40 3.78 -6.02
CA ASN A 64 -5.91 3.42 -7.34
C ASN A 64 -5.84 4.65 -8.25
N GLN A 65 -4.93 4.60 -9.22
CA GLN A 65 -4.73 5.70 -10.16
C GLN A 65 -5.87 5.85 -11.18
N ASN A 66 -6.76 4.86 -11.31
CA ASN A 66 -7.91 4.94 -12.20
C ASN A 66 -8.94 5.95 -11.67
N ASN A 67 -9.23 5.92 -10.37
CA ASN A 67 -10.27 6.76 -9.73
C ASN A 67 -9.69 7.79 -8.75
N GLY A 68 -8.40 7.72 -8.42
CA GLY A 68 -7.72 8.62 -7.48
C GLY A 68 -7.92 8.28 -6.00
N VAL A 69 -8.60 7.18 -5.67
CA VAL A 69 -8.82 6.73 -4.29
C VAL A 69 -7.51 6.22 -3.69
N SER A 70 -7.13 6.75 -2.53
CA SER A 70 -5.96 6.30 -1.76
C SER A 70 -6.35 5.90 -0.35
N VAL A 71 -5.77 4.81 0.14
CA VAL A 71 -5.94 4.32 1.51
C VAL A 71 -4.56 4.10 2.09
N ASP A 72 -4.33 4.62 3.28
CA ASP A 72 -3.11 4.42 4.05
C ASP A 72 -3.34 3.57 5.29
N LYS A 73 -2.29 2.87 5.71
CA LYS A 73 -2.24 2.08 6.93
C LYS A 73 -0.91 2.33 7.64
N ASP A 74 -1.00 2.62 8.93
CA ASP A 74 0.14 2.84 9.79
C ASP A 74 0.74 1.51 10.29
N PHE A 75 2.05 1.50 10.42
CA PHE A 75 2.84 0.40 10.95
C PHE A 75 3.81 0.95 11.98
N ALA A 76 3.84 0.33 13.15
CA ALA A 76 4.73 0.76 14.23
C ALA A 76 6.20 0.52 13.87
N THR A 77 6.50 -0.57 13.16
CA THR A 77 7.87 -0.94 12.77
C THR A 77 7.95 -1.62 11.41
N LEU A 78 9.11 -1.51 10.75
CA LEU A 78 9.39 -2.29 9.53
C LEU A 78 9.42 -3.79 9.74
N SER A 79 9.68 -4.26 10.96
CA SER A 79 9.70 -5.69 11.25
C SER A 79 8.34 -6.34 10.98
N GLU A 80 7.25 -5.62 11.19
CA GLU A 80 5.90 -6.07 10.82
C GLU A 80 5.75 -6.19 9.31
N LEU A 81 6.23 -5.18 8.56
CA LEU A 81 6.21 -5.21 7.09
C LEU A 81 7.21 -6.19 6.45
N LYS A 82 8.18 -6.69 7.21
CA LYS A 82 9.08 -7.76 6.79
C LYS A 82 8.45 -9.15 6.91
N ASP A 83 7.39 -9.26 7.71
CA ASP A 83 6.67 -10.53 7.82
C ASP A 83 5.80 -10.72 6.56
N PRO A 84 6.00 -11.81 5.80
CA PRO A 84 5.29 -12.01 4.54
C PRO A 84 3.78 -12.17 4.74
N ALA A 85 3.33 -12.68 5.88
CA ALA A 85 1.90 -12.81 6.16
C ALA A 85 1.28 -11.42 6.43
N ILE A 86 1.95 -10.60 7.22
CA ILE A 86 1.49 -9.23 7.54
C ILE A 86 1.54 -8.34 6.29
N ALA A 87 2.62 -8.36 5.52
CA ALA A 87 2.75 -7.57 4.30
C ALA A 87 1.68 -7.95 3.26
N ALA A 88 1.45 -9.25 3.05
CA ALA A 88 0.43 -9.72 2.14
C ALA A 88 -0.99 -9.36 2.60
N ASP A 89 -1.28 -9.55 3.89
CA ASP A 89 -2.57 -9.23 4.47
C ASP A 89 -2.86 -7.72 4.39
N ALA A 90 -1.89 -6.88 4.76
CA ALA A 90 -1.99 -5.43 4.67
C ALA A 90 -2.25 -4.95 3.23
N VAL A 91 -1.45 -5.41 2.27
CA VAL A 91 -1.62 -5.04 0.86
C VAL A 91 -2.98 -5.51 0.35
N LYS A 92 -3.38 -6.74 0.67
CA LYS A 92 -4.68 -7.29 0.28
C LYS A 92 -5.84 -6.49 0.87
N GLU A 93 -5.76 -6.13 2.15
CA GLU A 93 -6.76 -5.32 2.83
C GLU A 93 -6.87 -3.94 2.17
N LEU A 94 -5.75 -3.23 1.99
CA LEU A 94 -5.70 -1.92 1.34
C LEU A 94 -6.28 -1.96 -0.08
N VAL A 95 -5.87 -2.94 -0.89
CA VAL A 95 -6.40 -3.13 -2.25
C VAL A 95 -7.89 -3.45 -2.23
N ASN A 96 -8.36 -4.29 -1.29
CA ASN A 96 -9.78 -4.58 -1.12
C ASN A 96 -10.59 -3.34 -0.73
N ILE A 97 -10.08 -2.49 0.15
CA ILE A 97 -10.74 -1.25 0.55
C ILE A 97 -10.84 -0.30 -0.65
N VAL A 98 -9.72 -0.04 -1.32
CA VAL A 98 -9.67 0.84 -2.50
C VAL A 98 -10.59 0.35 -3.62
N ARG A 99 -10.64 -0.97 -3.84
CA ARG A 99 -11.54 -1.61 -4.80
C ARG A 99 -13.00 -1.60 -4.33
N GLY A 100 -13.23 -1.72 -3.03
CA GLY A 100 -14.54 -1.58 -2.40
C GLY A 100 -15.13 -0.20 -2.68
N TYR A 101 -14.33 0.86 -2.56
CA TYR A 101 -14.72 2.22 -2.97
C TYR A 101 -15.02 2.37 -4.48
N GLU A 102 -14.61 1.43 -5.34
CA GLU A 102 -15.04 1.41 -6.75
C GLU A 102 -16.41 0.75 -6.95
N SER A 103 -16.86 -0.09 -6.02
CA SER A 103 -18.14 -0.81 -6.09
C SER A 103 -19.21 -0.29 -5.14
N ASP A 104 -18.84 0.47 -4.10
CA ASP A 104 -19.75 0.91 -3.04
C ASP A 104 -20.04 2.42 -3.16
N GLU A 105 -21.17 2.70 -3.79
CA GLU A 105 -22.03 3.84 -3.48
C GLU A 105 -22.28 3.86 -1.96
N GLU A 106 -21.77 4.89 -1.27
CA GLU A 106 -22.06 5.22 0.15
C GLU A 106 -22.27 4.06 1.14
N THR A 107 -21.20 3.59 1.78
CA THR A 107 -21.30 3.13 3.18
C THR A 107 -20.31 3.86 4.07
N ASN A 108 -20.79 4.97 4.63
CA ASN A 108 -20.29 5.60 5.85
C ASN A 108 -20.06 4.52 6.93
N VAL A 109 -18.81 4.12 7.15
CA VAL A 109 -18.40 3.40 8.36
C VAL A 109 -17.14 4.03 8.97
N CYS A 110 -17.17 5.35 9.12
CA CYS A 110 -16.39 5.99 10.20
C CYS A 110 -17.30 6.01 11.44
N GLY A 111 -17.32 4.88 12.14
CA GLY A 111 -18.02 4.70 13.39
C GLY A 111 -17.17 3.87 14.33
N TRP A 112 -16.20 4.51 14.99
CA TRP A 112 -15.91 4.36 16.42
C TRP A 112 -15.01 5.50 16.89
#